data_AF-A0A2V9D5D8-F1
#
_entry.id   AF-A0A2V9D5D8-F1
#
_cell.length_a   1.000
_cell.length_b   1.000
_cell.length_c   1.000
_cell.angle_alpha   90.00
_cell.angle_beta   90.00
_cell.angle_gamma   90.00
#
_symmetry.space_group_name_H-M   'P 1'
#
loop_
_entity.id
_entity.type
_entity.pdbx_description
1 polymer ?
#
loop_
_entity_poly.entity_id
_entity_poly.type
_entity_poly.pdbx_seq_one_letter_code
_entity_poly.pdbx_strand_id
1 'polypeptide(L)'
;MRAEGGKTLDFVGFVDHVSELKRSVTNLRVTFEQMVSEGNKIMDIHRVEANKREGAKITARVISLWVIENGKIVLRDELTHLEQGAPEDHDLGSRTSVAVPDKSSSRIVEPLTDIPVL
;
A
#
# COMPACT_ATOMS: atom_id res chain seq x y z
N MET A 1 -0.62 4.24 -8.68
CA MET A 1 -0.28 3.43 -7.50
C MET A 1 -1.26 2.27 -7.44
N ARG A 2 -0.79 1.04 -7.31
CA ARG A 2 -1.67 -0.11 -7.04
C ARG A 2 -1.78 -0.28 -5.53
N ALA A 3 -3.00 -0.48 -5.08
CA ALA A 3 -3.42 -0.64 -3.70
C ALA A 3 -3.93 -2.07 -3.50
N GLU A 4 -4.24 -2.42 -2.25
CA GLU A 4 -4.83 -3.72 -1.91
C GLU A 4 -6.04 -4.08 -2.80
N GLY A 5 -6.12 -5.35 -3.19
CA GLY A 5 -7.17 -5.85 -4.10
C GLY A 5 -6.97 -5.48 -5.57
N GLY A 6 -5.79 -4.98 -5.96
CA GLY A 6 -5.46 -4.66 -7.36
C GLY A 6 -6.02 -3.32 -7.85
N LYS A 7 -6.65 -2.55 -6.96
CA LYS A 7 -7.20 -1.21 -7.26
C LYS A 7 -6.07 -0.25 -7.62
N THR A 8 -6.28 0.59 -8.63
CA THR A 8 -5.29 1.60 -9.03
C THR A 8 -5.74 2.99 -8.56
N LEU A 9 -4.95 3.59 -7.68
CA LEU A 9 -5.08 4.97 -7.24
C LEU A 9 -4.20 5.90 -8.09
N ASP A 10 -4.75 7.03 -8.52
CA ASP A 10 -3.94 8.16 -8.97
C ASP A 10 -3.41 8.96 -7.77
N PHE A 11 -2.72 10.07 -8.03
CA PHE A 11 -2.16 10.91 -6.96
C PHE A 11 -3.25 11.44 -6.01
N VAL A 12 -4.40 11.85 -6.54
CA VAL A 12 -5.51 12.38 -5.73
C VAL A 12 -6.09 11.27 -4.86
N GLY A 13 -6.34 10.09 -5.43
CA GLY A 13 -6.81 8.92 -4.70
C GLY A 13 -5.83 8.47 -3.61
N PHE A 14 -4.52 8.57 -3.86
CA PHE A 14 -3.51 8.26 -2.84
C PHE A 14 -3.51 9.26 -1.67
N VAL A 15 -3.58 10.57 -1.97
CA VAL A 15 -3.65 11.61 -0.93
C VAL A 15 -4.91 11.44 -0.09
N ASP A 16 -6.04 11.12 -0.71
CA ASP A 16 -7.28 10.83 -0.02
C ASP A 16 -7.17 9.58 0.86
N HIS A 17 -6.60 8.49 0.33
CA HIS A 17 -6.34 7.27 1.08
C HIS A 17 -5.52 7.52 2.36
N VAL A 18 -4.40 8.23 2.24
CA VAL A 18 -3.57 8.59 3.42
C VAL A 18 -4.35 9.45 4.41
N SER A 19 -5.22 10.32 3.91
CA SER A 19 -6.05 11.18 4.75
C SER A 19 -7.10 10.39 5.53
N GLU A 20 -7.77 9.42 4.90
CA GLU A 20 -8.72 8.51 5.55
C GLU A 20 -8.05 7.64 6.61
N LEU A 21 -6.87 7.08 6.33
CA LEU A 21 -6.11 6.33 7.32
C LEU A 21 -5.82 7.18 8.56
N LYS A 22 -5.32 8.41 8.38
CA LYS A 22 -5.06 9.35 9.48
C LYS A 22 -6.31 9.75 10.25
N ARG A 23 -7.48 9.82 9.60
CA ARG A 23 -8.76 10.11 10.26
C ARG A 23 -9.22 8.95 11.14
N SER A 24 -9.02 7.71 10.68
CA SER A 24 -9.51 6.50 11.37
C SER A 24 -8.75 6.15 12.65
N VAL A 25 -7.51 6.65 12.81
CA VAL A 25 -6.61 6.28 13.91
C VAL A 25 -6.22 7.47 14.80
N THR A 26 -5.84 7.18 16.04
CA THR A 26 -5.24 8.16 16.98
C THR A 26 -3.72 8.14 16.96
N ASN A 27 -3.15 6.97 16.65
CA ASN A 27 -1.73 6.71 16.54
C ASN A 27 -1.52 5.68 15.43
N LEU A 28 -0.38 5.79 14.75
CA LEU A 28 0.10 4.84 13.78
C LEU A 28 1.62 4.70 13.93
N ARG A 29 2.08 3.46 14.08
CA ARG A 29 3.49 3.09 14.08
C ARG A 29 3.78 2.23 12.86
N VAL A 30 4.82 2.59 12.12
CA VAL A 30 5.38 1.77 11.04
C VAL A 30 6.74 1.26 11.49
N THR A 31 6.94 -0.05 11.39
CA THR A 31 8.22 -0.70 11.64
C THR A 31 8.66 -1.42 10.38
N PHE A 32 9.76 -0.99 9.76
CA PHE A 32 10.35 -1.69 8.62
C PHE A 32 11.05 -2.96 9.13
N GLU A 33 10.61 -4.11 8.66
CA GLU A 33 11.18 -5.40 9.01
C GLU A 33 12.32 -5.75 8.05
N GLN A 34 12.14 -5.46 6.76
CA GLN A 34 13.12 -5.66 5.71
C GLN A 34 13.01 -4.54 4.68
N MET A 35 14.14 -4.15 4.10
CA MET A 35 14.19 -3.19 3.01
C MET A 35 15.39 -3.50 2.12
N VAL A 36 15.16 -3.55 0.81
CA VAL A 36 16.18 -3.74 -0.22
C VAL A 36 15.96 -2.68 -1.28
N SER A 37 17.05 -2.11 -1.80
CA SER A 37 17.00 -1.14 -2.90
C SER A 37 17.92 -1.56 -4.02
N GLU A 38 17.44 -1.43 -5.26
CA GLU A 38 18.24 -1.65 -6.47
C GLU A 38 17.89 -0.57 -7.51
N GLY A 39 18.88 0.24 -7.88
CA GLY A 39 18.68 1.37 -8.79
C GLY A 39 17.61 2.33 -8.27
N ASN A 40 16.53 2.47 -9.04
CA ASN A 40 15.39 3.33 -8.70
C ASN A 40 14.23 2.61 -8.00
N LYS A 41 14.42 1.34 -7.63
CA LYS A 41 13.40 0.51 -6.99
C LYS A 41 13.72 0.28 -5.52
N ILE A 42 12.69 0.27 -4.69
CA ILE A 42 12.78 -0.11 -3.27
C ILE A 42 11.72 -1.18 -3.03
N MET A 43 12.11 -2.29 -2.45
CA MET A 43 11.18 -3.27 -1.92
C MET A 43 11.31 -3.32 -0.41
N ASP A 44 10.19 -3.31 0.28
CA ASP A 44 10.17 -3.36 1.73
C ASP A 44 9.05 -4.25 2.25
N ILE A 45 9.28 -4.76 3.45
CA ILE A 45 8.27 -5.40 4.28
C ILE A 45 8.20 -4.56 5.54
N HIS A 46 7.02 -4.01 5.83
CA HIS A 46 6.80 -3.25 7.05
C HIS A 46 5.54 -3.68 7.77
N ARG A 47 5.57 -3.50 9.08
CA ARG A 47 4.45 -3.76 9.97
C ARG A 47 3.84 -2.44 10.42
N VAL A 48 2.53 -2.33 10.27
CA VAL A 48 1.72 -1.18 10.70
C VAL A 48 0.95 -1.59 11.94
N GLU A 49 1.10 -0.83 13.02
CA GLU A 49 0.32 -0.95 14.24
C GLU A 49 -0.41 0.37 14.49
N ALA A 50 -1.72 0.32 14.66
CA ALA A 50 -2.53 1.52 14.86
C ALA A 50 -3.60 1.34 15.93
N ASN A 51 -3.89 2.43 16.65
CA ASN A 51 -5.02 2.49 17.57
C ASN A 51 -6.15 3.25 16.87
N LYS A 52 -7.30 2.62 16.66
CA LYS A 52 -8.51 3.29 16.19
C LYS A 52 -9.01 4.29 17.22
N ARG A 53 -9.76 5.29 16.76
CA ARG A 53 -10.40 6.27 17.66
C ARG A 53 -11.41 5.66 18.63
N GLU A 54 -12.06 4.56 18.23
CA GLU A 54 -12.98 3.79 19.07
C GLU A 54 -12.29 2.86 20.07
N GLY A 55 -10.94 2.88 20.15
CA GLY A 55 -10.15 2.13 21.13
C GLY A 55 -9.68 0.74 20.67
N ALA A 56 -10.22 0.22 19.57
CA ALA A 56 -9.75 -1.02 18.94
C ALA A 56 -8.36 -0.87 18.31
N LYS A 57 -7.64 -1.98 18.12
CA LYS A 57 -6.30 -2.02 17.51
C LYS A 57 -6.35 -2.66 16.13
N ILE A 58 -5.50 -2.15 15.25
CA ILE A 58 -5.25 -2.72 13.93
C ILE A 58 -3.77 -3.06 13.84
N THR A 59 -3.48 -4.26 13.35
CA THR A 59 -2.13 -4.65 12.94
C THR A 59 -2.18 -5.21 11.52
N ALA A 60 -1.33 -4.69 10.65
CA ALA A 60 -1.22 -5.16 9.28
C ALA A 60 0.25 -5.30 8.87
N ARG A 61 0.53 -6.29 8.04
CA ARG A 61 1.83 -6.47 7.40
C ARG A 61 1.71 -6.11 5.93
N VAL A 62 2.61 -5.26 5.45
CA VAL A 62 2.59 -4.73 4.10
C VAL A 62 3.86 -5.14 3.39
N ILE A 63 3.72 -5.63 2.16
CA ILE A 63 4.82 -5.89 1.23
C ILE A 63 4.65 -4.88 0.10
N SER A 64 5.65 -4.02 -0.12
CA SER A 64 5.56 -2.96 -1.11
C SER A 64 6.77 -2.88 -2.03
N LEU A 65 6.50 -2.59 -3.29
CA LEU A 65 7.45 -2.13 -4.30
C LEU A 65 7.22 -0.64 -4.56
N TRP A 66 8.29 0.14 -4.54
CA TRP A 66 8.31 1.55 -4.89
C TRP A 66 9.25 1.79 -6.06
N VAL A 67 8.87 2.71 -6.95
CA VAL A 67 9.76 3.25 -7.99
C VAL A 67 9.88 4.74 -7.79
N ILE A 68 11.12 5.23 -7.71
CA ILE A 68 11.45 6.62 -7.45
C ILE A 68 12.17 7.23 -8.65
N GLU A 69 11.61 8.27 -9.26
CA GLU A 69 12.24 9.01 -10.35
C GLU A 69 12.30 10.49 -10.00
N ASN A 70 13.45 11.12 -10.22
CA ASN A 70 13.67 12.54 -9.92
C ASN A 70 13.27 12.92 -8.49
N GLY A 71 13.55 12.03 -7.52
CA GLY A 71 13.22 12.21 -6.11
C GLY A 71 11.73 12.06 -5.77
N LYS A 72 10.90 11.56 -6.69
CA LYS A 72 9.44 11.40 -6.51
C LYS A 72 9.04 9.94 -6.67
N ILE A 73 8.09 9.49 -5.86
CA ILE A 73 7.44 8.18 -6.04
C ILE A 73 6.55 8.25 -7.28
N VAL A 74 6.90 7.48 -8.32
CA VAL A 74 6.13 7.40 -9.58
C VAL A 74 5.29 6.13 -9.67
N LEU A 75 5.68 5.09 -8.94
CA LEU A 75 4.93 3.85 -8.80
C LEU A 75 5.04 3.33 -7.37
N ARG A 76 3.92 2.77 -6.93
CA ARG A 76 3.82 1.91 -5.74
C ARG A 76 2.96 0.73 -6.15
N ASP A 77 3.37 -0.46 -5.76
CA ASP A 77 2.58 -1.68 -5.81
C ASP A 77 2.66 -2.35 -4.45
N GLU A 78 1.53 -2.78 -3.90
CA GLU A 78 1.52 -3.32 -2.54
C GLU A 78 0.53 -4.46 -2.34
N LEU A 79 0.85 -5.27 -1.34
CA LEU A 79 -0.04 -6.25 -0.75
C LEU A 79 -0.11 -6.01 0.75
N THR A 80 -1.33 -5.86 1.27
CA THR A 80 -1.58 -5.74 2.70
C THR A 80 -2.18 -7.03 3.24
N HIS A 81 -1.67 -7.50 4.36
CA HIS A 81 -2.21 -8.62 5.12
C HIS A 81 -2.64 -8.12 6.49
N LEU A 82 -3.95 -8.15 6.76
CA LEU A 82 -4.50 -7.82 8.08
C LEU A 82 -4.18 -8.96 9.06
N GLU A 83 -3.33 -8.69 10.05
CA GLU A 83 -2.97 -9.63 11.12
C GLU A 83 -3.93 -9.53 12.32
N GLN A 84 -4.41 -8.31 12.60
CA GLN A 84 -5.36 -8.01 13.66
C GLN A 84 -6.27 -6.86 13.22
N GLY A 85 -7.58 -7.02 13.38
CA GLY A 85 -8.56 -6.00 13.08
C GLY A 85 -9.96 -6.61 13.00
N ALA A 86 -10.96 -5.77 12.78
CA ALA A 86 -12.31 -6.23 12.48
C ALA A 86 -12.42 -6.56 10.99
N PRO A 87 -13.43 -7.34 10.54
CA PRO A 87 -13.61 -7.64 9.12
C PRO A 87 -13.67 -6.40 8.22
N GLU A 88 -14.16 -5.28 8.73
CA GLU A 88 -14.24 -4.00 8.02
C GLU A 88 -12.87 -3.35 7.80
N ASP A 89 -11.81 -3.86 8.44
CA ASP A 89 -10.43 -3.40 8.23
C ASP A 89 -9.72 -4.10 7.07
N HIS A 90 -10.35 -5.05 6.39
CA HIS A 90 -9.78 -5.68 5.19
C HIS A 90 -9.62 -4.74 4.00
N ASP A 91 -10.24 -3.55 4.04
CA ASP A 91 -10.05 -2.53 3.02
C ASP A 91 -8.92 -1.56 3.36
N LEU A 92 -8.19 -1.75 4.47
CA LEU A 92 -7.23 -0.79 5.00
C LEU A 92 -6.20 -0.36 3.96
N GLY A 93 -5.68 -1.27 3.14
CA GLY A 93 -4.71 -0.97 2.10
C GLY A 93 -5.31 -0.30 0.85
N SER A 94 -6.62 -0.05 0.80
CA SER A 94 -7.30 0.60 -0.34
C SER A 94 -8.39 1.62 0.02
N ARG A 95 -8.59 1.88 1.32
CA ARG A 95 -9.66 2.75 1.83
C ARG A 95 -9.50 4.18 1.33
N THR A 96 -10.59 4.75 0.82
CA THR A 96 -10.69 6.12 0.29
C THR A 96 -12.06 6.70 0.67
N SER A 97 -12.16 8.02 0.79
CA SER A 97 -13.43 8.73 1.06
C SER A 97 -14.31 8.83 -0.19
N VAL A 98 -13.71 8.63 -1.36
CA VAL A 98 -14.37 8.68 -2.67
C VAL A 98 -14.27 7.31 -3.33
N ALA A 99 -15.38 6.81 -3.90
CA ALA A 99 -15.35 5.60 -4.70
C ALA A 99 -14.39 5.77 -5.89
N VAL A 100 -13.29 5.02 -5.90
CA VAL A 100 -12.35 5.02 -7.02
C VAL A 100 -12.89 4.10 -8.12
N PRO A 101 -13.15 4.60 -9.34
CA PRO A 101 -13.62 3.76 -10.43
C PRO A 101 -12.57 2.71 -10.76
N ASP A 102 -12.99 1.44 -10.83
CA ASP A 102 -12.12 0.34 -11.24
C ASP A 102 -11.70 0.52 -12.71
N LYS A 103 -10.40 0.68 -12.94
CA LYS A 103 -9.79 0.78 -14.29
C LYS A 103 -9.14 -0.52 -14.75
N SER A 104 -9.46 -1.67 -14.12
CA SER A 104 -8.82 -2.97 -14.38
C SER A 104 -8.94 -3.51 -15.82
N SER A 105 -9.78 -2.93 -16.69
CA SER A 105 -10.03 -3.45 -18.04
C SER A 105 -9.00 -3.10 -19.13
N SER A 106 -7.93 -2.35 -18.88
CA SER A 106 -6.95 -2.08 -19.94
C SER A 106 -5.52 -1.94 -19.42
N ARG A 107 -4.76 -3.04 -19.40
CA ARG A 107 -3.32 -3.06 -19.71
C ARG A 107 -2.84 -4.51 -19.73
N ILE A 108 -2.39 -4.94 -20.90
CA ILE A 108 -1.57 -6.12 -21.10
C ILE A 108 -0.27 -5.87 -20.32
N VAL A 109 -0.01 -6.70 -19.31
CA VAL A 109 1.31 -6.79 -18.67
C VAL A 109 2.19 -7.63 -19.59
N GLU A 110 3.22 -7.03 -20.18
CA GLU A 110 4.29 -7.80 -20.80
C GLU A 110 5.03 -8.59 -19.71
N PRO A 111 5.37 -9.87 -19.95
CA PRO A 111 6.02 -10.69 -18.94
C PRO A 111 7.42 -10.14 -18.65
N LEU A 112 7.76 -10.05 -17.36
CA LEU A 112 9.14 -9.90 -16.88
C LEU A 112 9.91 -11.17 -17.27
N THR A 113 10.47 -11.20 -18.47
CA THR A 113 11.57 -12.11 -18.80
C THR A 113 12.89 -11.46 -18.39
N ASP A 114 13.77 -12.27 -17.81
CA ASP A 114 15.15 -11.98 -17.42
C ASP A 114 15.37 -11.52 -15.96
N ILE A 115 15.04 -12.42 -15.02
CA ILE A 115 15.82 -12.52 -13.78
C ILE A 115 16.90 -13.60 -14.02
N PRO A 116 18.19 -13.26 -14.16
CA PRO A 116 19.23 -14.28 -14.18
C PRO A 116 19.32 -14.94 -12.80
N VAL A 117 19.09 -16.25 -12.78
CA VAL A 117 19.38 -17.11 -11.63
C VAL A 117 20.90 -17.23 -11.54
N LEU A 118 21.48 -16.83 -10.40
CA LEU A 118 22.86 -17.15 -10.03
C LEU A 118 22.98 -18.61 -9.62
#